data_AF-A0A973SGH5-F1
#
_entry.id   AF-A0A973SGH5-F1
#
_cell.length_a   1.000
_cell.length_b   1.000
_cell.length_c   1.000
_cell.angle_alpha   90.00
_cell.angle_beta   90.00
_cell.angle_gamma   90.00
#
_symmetry.space_group_name_H-M   'P 1'
#
loop_
_entity.id
_entity.type
_entity.pdbx_description
1 polymer ?
#
loop_
_entity_poly.entity_id
_entity_poly.type
_entity_poly.pdbx_seq_one_letter_code
_entity_poly.pdbx_strand_id
1 'polypeptide(L)'
;MDLQALADAMTPEGIAELTRQETYAVPADPQPSEVGWTAEVRRTAVRLLDITGCTTWTAETSEPLYPNVAYVVRTHQERYDLDGGRFLVEVTKTAEVCGREHWTVTVNGQPIPHRAVRGRLPYGTEALALSLWYHLNLYAHEPCDVLTCRNQPIHAVYGGGYCAEHLHLSCKCQ
;
A
#
# COMPACT_ATOMS: atom_id res chain seq x y z
N MET A 1 20.54 -4.40 -18.19
CA MET A 1 19.69 -5.49 -18.68
C MET A 1 18.30 -4.93 -18.79
N ASP A 2 17.73 -4.92 -19.99
CA ASP A 2 16.37 -4.44 -20.22
C ASP A 2 15.38 -5.50 -19.70
N LEU A 3 14.73 -5.19 -18.58
CA LEU A 3 13.81 -6.11 -17.92
C LEU A 3 12.48 -6.23 -18.65
N GLN A 4 12.12 -5.24 -19.47
CA GLN A 4 10.97 -5.34 -20.38
C GLN A 4 11.30 -6.31 -21.51
N ALA A 5 12.48 -6.22 -22.11
CA ALA A 5 12.93 -7.19 -23.10
C ALA A 5 13.06 -8.62 -22.53
N LEU A 6 13.41 -8.75 -21.24
CA LEU A 6 13.38 -10.05 -20.54
C LEU A 6 11.95 -10.56 -20.37
N ALA A 7 11.01 -9.72 -19.92
CA ALA A 7 9.61 -10.07 -19.78
C ALA A 7 8.96 -10.45 -21.12
N ASP A 8 9.25 -9.69 -22.18
CA ASP A 8 8.75 -9.93 -23.54
C ASP A 8 9.33 -11.22 -24.16
N ALA A 9 10.51 -11.65 -23.71
CA ALA A 9 11.15 -12.89 -24.14
C ALA A 9 10.71 -14.12 -23.31
N MET A 10 9.92 -13.93 -22.25
CA MET A 10 9.49 -14.99 -21.36
C MET A 10 8.14 -15.59 -21.77
N THR A 11 7.97 -16.89 -21.51
CA THR A 11 6.67 -17.53 -21.69
C THR A 11 5.69 -17.07 -20.59
N PRO A 12 4.37 -17.17 -20.82
CA PRO A 12 3.37 -16.88 -19.79
C PRO A 12 3.60 -17.61 -18.47
N GLU A 13 4.07 -18.86 -18.51
CA GLU A 13 4.40 -19.64 -17.31
C GLU A 13 5.61 -19.09 -16.57
N GLY A 14 6.64 -18.63 -17.30
CA GLY A 14 7.78 -17.95 -16.71
C GLY A 14 7.39 -16.63 -16.05
N ILE A 15 6.51 -15.85 -16.69
CA ILE A 15 5.98 -14.63 -16.10
C ILE A 15 5.18 -14.97 -14.83
N ALA A 16 4.29 -15.96 -14.89
CA ALA A 16 3.51 -16.40 -13.73
C ALA A 16 4.40 -16.79 -12.54
N GLU A 17 5.46 -17.55 -12.77
CA GLU A 17 6.42 -17.95 -11.73
C GLU A 17 7.20 -16.74 -11.17
N LEU A 18 7.61 -15.79 -12.01
CA LEU A 18 8.31 -14.58 -11.53
C LEU A 18 7.41 -13.59 -10.82
N THR A 19 6.12 -13.57 -11.16
CA THR A 19 5.09 -12.75 -10.50
C THR A 19 4.43 -13.47 -9.33
N ARG A 20 4.83 -14.71 -9.04
CA ARG A 20 4.28 -15.49 -7.94
C ARG A 20 4.52 -14.74 -6.63
N GLN A 21 3.44 -14.59 -5.89
CA GLN A 21 3.47 -14.02 -4.55
C GLN A 21 3.43 -15.15 -3.52
N GLU A 22 4.18 -14.95 -2.44
CA GLU A 22 4.00 -15.75 -1.23
C GLU A 22 3.30 -14.89 -0.19
N THR A 23 2.28 -15.48 0.43
CA THR A 23 1.50 -14.84 1.47
C THR A 23 1.90 -15.39 2.82
N TYR A 24 2.24 -14.50 3.75
CA TYR A 24 2.64 -14.82 5.10
C TYR A 24 1.66 -14.22 6.09
N ALA A 25 1.10 -15.06 6.97
CA ALA A 25 0.34 -14.58 8.11
C ALA A 25 1.27 -13.86 9.09
N VAL A 26 0.83 -12.72 9.62
CA VAL A 26 1.54 -11.96 10.64
C VAL A 26 1.00 -12.38 12.01
N PRO A 27 1.81 -13.04 12.86
CA PRO A 27 1.37 -13.44 14.20
C PRO A 27 0.95 -12.21 15.03
N ALA A 28 0.05 -12.38 15.99
CA ALA A 28 -0.28 -11.30 16.91
C ALA A 28 0.89 -10.97 17.85
N ASP A 29 1.50 -12.01 18.44
CA ASP A 29 2.60 -11.87 19.38
C ASP A 29 3.95 -11.69 18.68
N PRO A 30 4.79 -10.72 19.10
CA PRO A 30 6.13 -10.53 18.56
C PRO A 30 6.95 -11.82 18.66
N GLN A 31 7.50 -12.26 17.54
CA GLN A 31 8.38 -13.42 17.46
C GLN A 31 9.84 -13.00 17.68
N PRO A 32 10.66 -13.81 18.38
CA PRO A 32 12.05 -13.48 18.67
C PRO A 32 12.93 -13.24 17.44
N SER A 33 12.56 -13.82 16.28
CA SER A 33 13.27 -13.69 15.01
C SER A 33 12.70 -12.63 14.08
N GLU A 34 11.81 -11.76 14.57
CA GLU A 34 11.24 -10.70 13.75
C GLU A 34 12.28 -9.66 13.35
N VAL A 35 12.43 -9.47 12.04
CA VAL A 35 13.22 -8.40 11.45
C VAL A 35 12.40 -7.74 10.34
N GLY A 36 12.52 -6.41 10.23
CA GLY A 36 11.94 -5.66 9.12
C GLY A 36 10.42 -5.59 9.13
N TRP A 37 9.80 -5.98 8.01
CA TRP A 37 8.43 -5.64 7.65
C TRP A 37 7.36 -6.31 8.52
N THR A 38 7.58 -7.52 9.04
CA THR A 38 6.57 -8.23 9.86
C THR A 38 6.24 -7.46 11.14
N ALA A 39 7.25 -6.82 11.74
CA ALA A 39 7.06 -5.95 12.88
C ALA A 39 6.25 -4.69 12.52
N GLU A 40 6.49 -4.10 11.35
CA GLU A 40 5.72 -2.94 10.86
C GLU A 40 4.26 -3.29 10.61
N VAL A 41 3.98 -4.40 9.91
CA VAL A 41 2.60 -4.85 9.64
C VAL A 41 1.85 -5.07 10.95
N ARG A 42 2.46 -5.74 11.94
CA ARG A 42 1.85 -5.90 13.27
C ARG A 42 1.56 -4.56 13.96
N ARG A 43 2.53 -3.65 13.97
CA ARG A 43 2.35 -2.31 14.57
C ARG A 43 1.22 -1.54 13.89
N THR A 44 1.14 -1.66 12.56
CA THR A 44 0.04 -1.11 11.78
C THR A 44 -1.29 -1.73 12.21
N ALA A 45 -1.40 -3.06 12.24
CA ALA A 45 -2.63 -3.76 12.64
C ALA A 45 -3.13 -3.32 14.03
N VAL A 46 -2.23 -3.24 15.01
CA VAL A 46 -2.55 -2.73 16.35
C VAL A 46 -3.03 -1.28 16.29
N ARG A 47 -2.37 -0.43 15.51
CA ARG A 47 -2.78 0.97 15.36
C ARG A 47 -4.14 1.12 14.67
N LEU A 48 -4.48 0.22 13.75
CA LEU A 48 -5.77 0.21 13.09
C LEU A 48 -6.91 -0.08 14.07
N LEU A 49 -6.70 -0.95 15.08
CA LEU A 49 -7.70 -1.17 16.14
C LEU A 49 -8.09 0.12 16.85
N ASP A 50 -7.10 0.94 17.23
CA ASP A 50 -7.35 2.23 17.91
C ASP A 50 -8.24 3.15 17.09
N ILE A 51 -8.09 3.13 15.77
CA ILE A 51 -8.77 4.04 14.84
C ILE A 51 -10.17 3.57 14.52
N THR A 52 -10.34 2.27 14.32
CA THR A 52 -11.63 1.68 13.94
C THR A 52 -12.53 1.40 15.14
N GLY A 53 -11.97 1.40 16.35
CA GLY A 53 -12.66 0.93 17.57
C GLY A 53 -12.90 -0.58 17.57
N CYS A 54 -12.17 -1.32 16.74
CA CYS A 54 -12.20 -2.78 16.73
C CYS A 54 -11.38 -3.37 17.89
N THR A 55 -11.58 -4.65 18.15
CA THR A 55 -10.94 -5.35 19.29
C THR A 55 -10.00 -6.47 18.88
N THR A 56 -10.19 -7.02 17.69
CA THR A 56 -9.42 -8.14 17.16
C THR A 56 -8.94 -7.84 15.75
N TRP A 57 -7.78 -8.41 15.39
CA TRP A 57 -7.23 -8.31 14.05
C TRP A 57 -6.56 -9.61 13.62
N THR A 58 -6.56 -9.86 12.32
CA THR A 58 -5.58 -10.72 11.64
C THR A 58 -4.94 -9.92 10.54
N ALA A 59 -3.69 -10.24 10.20
CA ALA A 59 -3.00 -9.60 9.11
C ALA A 59 -2.19 -10.61 8.32
N GLU A 60 -2.07 -10.34 7.03
CA GLU A 60 -1.19 -11.06 6.13
C GLU A 60 -0.46 -10.07 5.24
N THR A 61 0.68 -10.49 4.73
CA THR A 61 1.41 -9.76 3.70
C THR A 61 1.75 -10.70 2.56
N SER A 62 1.67 -10.19 1.35
CA SER A 62 1.97 -10.91 0.12
C SER A 62 3.11 -10.19 -0.59
N GLU A 63 4.23 -10.89 -0.79
CA GLU A 63 5.41 -10.34 -1.46
C GLU A 63 5.83 -11.19 -2.67
N PRO A 64 6.47 -10.60 -3.69
CA PRO A 64 7.00 -11.35 -4.82
C PRO A 64 8.12 -12.29 -4.37
N LEU A 65 8.13 -13.53 -4.86
CA LEU A 65 9.15 -14.53 -4.53
C LEU A 65 10.58 -14.10 -4.94
N TYR A 66 10.71 -13.29 -6.00
CA TYR A 66 12.00 -12.87 -6.54
C TYR A 66 12.19 -11.33 -6.49
N PRO A 67 13.07 -10.81 -5.63
CA PRO A 67 13.25 -9.36 -5.44
C PRO A 67 13.90 -8.65 -6.63
N ASN A 68 14.58 -9.37 -7.52
CA ASN A 68 15.39 -8.78 -8.61
C ASN A 68 14.63 -8.65 -9.94
N VAL A 69 13.50 -9.34 -10.09
CA VAL A 69 12.58 -9.19 -11.24
C VAL A 69 11.48 -8.16 -10.94
N ALA A 70 11.62 -7.50 -9.79
CA ALA A 70 10.72 -6.49 -9.25
C ALA A 70 10.48 -5.27 -10.15
N TYR A 71 10.90 -5.22 -11.40
CA TYR A 71 10.57 -4.11 -12.29
C TYR A 71 9.38 -4.40 -13.20
N VAL A 72 8.96 -5.67 -13.34
CA VAL A 72 7.91 -6.05 -14.30
C VAL A 72 6.52 -6.00 -13.67
N VAL A 73 6.37 -6.45 -12.42
CA VAL A 73 5.07 -6.50 -11.73
C VAL A 73 5.30 -6.42 -10.21
N ARG A 74 5.47 -5.22 -9.63
CA ARG A 74 5.41 -5.12 -8.15
C ARG A 74 3.97 -5.01 -7.75
N THR A 75 3.50 -5.99 -7.00
CA THR A 75 2.42 -5.81 -6.05
C THR A 75 2.94 -6.36 -4.72
N HIS A 76 3.32 -5.48 -3.80
CA HIS A 76 3.39 -5.88 -2.38
C HIS A 76 2.03 -5.53 -1.78
N GLN A 77 1.42 -6.48 -1.10
CA GLN A 77 0.11 -6.29 -0.52
C GLN A 77 0.13 -6.60 0.97
N GLU A 78 -0.45 -5.73 1.77
CA GLU A 78 -0.74 -5.98 3.17
C GLU A 78 -2.24 -5.99 3.33
N ARG A 79 -2.77 -6.96 4.06
CA ARG A 79 -4.20 -7.10 4.32
C ARG A 79 -4.42 -7.22 5.82
N TYR A 80 -5.36 -6.43 6.32
CA TYR A 80 -5.74 -6.36 7.72
C TYR A 80 -7.24 -6.61 7.84
N ASP A 81 -7.62 -7.70 8.49
CA ASP A 81 -9.02 -8.02 8.79
C ASP A 81 -9.29 -7.70 10.26
N LEU A 82 -10.20 -6.76 10.51
CA LEU A 82 -10.54 -6.26 11.83
C LEU A 82 -11.95 -6.73 12.22
N ASP A 83 -12.06 -7.33 13.40
CA ASP A 83 -13.30 -7.91 13.95
C ASP A 83 -14.05 -8.86 12.98
N GLY A 84 -13.31 -9.69 12.23
CA GLY A 84 -13.89 -10.73 11.38
C GLY A 84 -14.64 -10.17 10.17
N GLY A 85 -14.05 -9.16 9.52
CA GLY A 85 -14.52 -8.58 8.27
C GLY A 85 -15.35 -7.31 8.43
N ARG A 86 -15.46 -6.77 9.66
CA ARG A 86 -16.11 -5.47 9.88
C ARG A 86 -15.37 -4.37 9.11
N PHE A 87 -14.04 -4.40 9.18
CA PHE A 87 -13.17 -3.63 8.32
C PHE A 87 -12.12 -4.54 7.72
N LEU A 88 -12.07 -4.56 6.39
CA LEU A 88 -10.99 -5.15 5.62
C LEU A 88 -10.15 -4.02 5.03
N VAL A 89 -8.97 -3.78 5.59
CA VAL A 89 -8.03 -2.75 5.10
C VAL A 89 -6.97 -3.43 4.26
N GLU A 90 -6.75 -2.96 3.03
CA GLU A 90 -5.70 -3.48 2.16
C GLU A 90 -4.79 -2.33 1.72
N VAL A 91 -3.49 -2.52 1.85
CA VAL A 91 -2.47 -1.60 1.34
C VAL A 91 -1.80 -2.29 0.16
N THR A 92 -1.93 -1.71 -1.01
CA THR A 92 -1.34 -2.24 -2.23
C THR A 92 -0.25 -1.29 -2.70
N LYS A 93 0.96 -1.81 -2.82
CA LYS A 93 2.11 -1.13 -3.40
C LYS A 93 2.30 -1.62 -4.82
N THR A 94 2.11 -0.74 -5.79
CA THR A 94 2.25 -1.06 -7.22
C THR A 94 3.47 -0.36 -7.83
N ALA A 95 4.23 -1.07 -8.68
CA ALA A 95 5.24 -0.48 -9.58
C ALA A 95 4.70 -0.39 -11.00
N GLU A 96 5.09 0.54 -11.87
CA GLU A 96 5.55 1.92 -11.73
C GLU A 96 4.66 2.74 -12.68
N VAL A 97 4.40 4.01 -12.35
CA VAL A 97 4.11 5.03 -13.39
C VAL A 97 5.38 5.88 -13.49
N CYS A 98 6.11 5.74 -14.60
CA CYS A 98 7.38 6.43 -14.89
C CYS A 98 8.50 6.33 -13.82
N GLY A 99 8.93 5.14 -13.39
CA GLY A 99 10.05 5.09 -12.45
C GLY A 99 9.67 5.23 -10.97
N ARG A 100 8.36 5.29 -10.65
CA ARG A 100 7.88 5.57 -9.28
C ARG A 100 6.88 4.55 -8.77
N GLU A 101 7.16 4.07 -7.56
CA GLU A 101 6.23 3.28 -6.75
C GLU A 101 5.08 4.16 -6.28
N HIS A 102 3.87 3.59 -6.26
CA HIS A 102 2.71 4.22 -5.66
C HIS A 102 1.95 3.23 -4.78
N TRP A 103 1.19 3.79 -3.85
CA TRP A 103 0.41 3.03 -2.87
C TRP A 103 -1.06 3.38 -2.98
N THR A 104 -1.91 2.37 -2.93
CA THR A 104 -3.36 2.52 -2.75
C THR A 104 -3.76 1.87 -1.44
N VAL A 105 -4.76 2.44 -0.78
CA VAL A 105 -5.36 1.85 0.41
C VAL A 105 -6.83 1.63 0.11
N THR A 106 -7.34 0.44 0.38
CA THR A 106 -8.77 0.15 0.33
C THR A 106 -9.30 -0.15 1.72
N VAL A 107 -10.58 0.14 1.93
CA VAL A 107 -11.36 -0.28 3.09
C VAL A 107 -12.61 -0.95 2.55
N ASN A 108 -12.82 -2.22 2.90
CA ASN A 108 -13.91 -3.04 2.38
C ASN A 108 -13.98 -3.02 0.84
N GLY A 109 -12.80 -3.08 0.20
CA GLY A 109 -12.64 -3.05 -1.26
C GLY A 109 -12.83 -1.66 -1.91
N GLN A 110 -13.13 -0.61 -1.13
CA GLN A 110 -13.25 0.75 -1.66
C GLN A 110 -11.96 1.53 -1.45
N PRO A 111 -11.35 2.11 -2.50
CA PRO A 111 -10.16 2.93 -2.34
C PRO A 111 -10.47 4.14 -1.45
N ILE A 112 -9.59 4.40 -0.49
CA ILE A 112 -9.69 5.58 0.36
C ILE A 112 -8.68 6.63 -0.07
N PRO A 113 -8.95 7.90 0.22
CA PRO A 113 -8.03 8.98 -0.08
C PRO A 113 -6.85 8.97 0.89
N HIS A 114 -5.65 9.18 0.36
CA HIS A 114 -4.43 9.32 1.15
C HIS A 114 -4.28 10.72 1.73
N ARG A 115 -3.78 10.79 2.96
CA ARG A 115 -3.36 12.03 3.62
C ARG A 115 -1.86 11.95 3.88
N ALA A 116 -1.10 12.73 3.12
CA ALA A 116 0.35 12.72 3.23
C ALA A 116 0.78 13.27 4.61
N VAL A 117 1.64 12.53 5.31
CA VAL A 117 2.28 13.01 6.53
C VAL A 117 3.70 13.45 6.19
N ARG A 118 4.01 14.73 6.45
CA ARG A 118 5.33 15.30 6.12
C ARG A 118 6.45 14.50 6.82
N GLY A 119 7.44 14.09 6.03
CA GLY A 119 8.59 13.32 6.52
C GLY A 119 8.31 11.85 6.82
N ARG A 120 7.12 11.35 6.46
CA ARG A 120 6.75 9.93 6.62
C ARG A 120 6.55 9.28 5.26
N LEU A 121 6.73 7.97 5.27
CA LEU A 121 6.49 7.12 4.11
C LEU A 121 4.97 6.97 3.91
N PRO A 122 4.46 6.95 2.66
CA PRO A 122 3.03 6.80 2.40
C PRO A 122 2.40 5.52 2.98
N TYR A 123 3.18 4.45 3.02
CA TYR A 123 2.80 3.15 3.57
C TYR A 123 3.18 2.99 5.06
N GLY A 124 3.77 4.03 5.66
CA GLY A 124 4.10 4.02 7.08
C GLY A 124 2.82 3.99 7.92
N THR A 125 2.90 3.35 9.09
CA THR A 125 1.78 3.20 10.02
C THR A 125 1.05 4.51 10.28
N GLU A 126 1.77 5.63 10.48
CA GLU A 126 1.15 6.92 10.79
C GLU A 126 0.38 7.52 9.60
N ALA A 127 0.87 7.36 8.37
CA ALA A 127 0.22 7.87 7.16
C ALA A 127 -1.06 7.07 6.85
N LEU A 128 -0.99 5.74 6.98
CA LEU A 128 -2.15 4.86 6.84
C LEU A 128 -3.21 5.17 7.90
N ALA A 129 -2.78 5.24 9.16
CA ALA A 129 -3.62 5.55 10.31
C ALA A 129 -4.38 6.87 10.12
N LEU A 130 -3.68 7.92 9.70
CA LEU A 130 -4.28 9.22 9.47
C LEU A 130 -5.31 9.19 8.33
N SER A 131 -4.94 8.56 7.20
CA SER A 131 -5.82 8.43 6.03
C SER A 131 -7.11 7.70 6.39
N LEU A 132 -7.00 6.59 7.13
CA LEU A 132 -8.16 5.83 7.60
C LEU A 132 -9.02 6.64 8.57
N TRP A 133 -8.42 7.31 9.56
CA TRP A 133 -9.17 8.09 10.54
C TRP A 133 -10.01 9.18 9.85
N TYR A 134 -9.42 9.93 8.92
CA TYR A 134 -10.16 10.96 8.18
C TYR A 134 -11.27 10.35 7.30
N HIS A 135 -11.02 9.21 6.66
CA HIS A 135 -12.01 8.50 5.86
C HIS A 135 -13.21 8.07 6.71
N LEU A 136 -12.98 7.42 7.85
CA LEU A 136 -14.04 6.94 8.74
C LEU A 136 -14.83 8.07 9.40
N ASN A 137 -14.19 9.20 9.65
CA ASN A 137 -14.84 10.38 10.23
C ASN A 137 -15.42 11.35 9.17
N LEU A 138 -15.43 10.94 7.89
CA LEU A 138 -16.06 11.68 6.77
C LEU A 138 -15.55 13.13 6.59
N TYR A 139 -14.29 13.38 6.93
CA TYR A 139 -13.67 14.68 6.70
C TYR A 139 -13.30 14.86 5.23
N ALA A 140 -13.70 16.00 4.67
CA ALA A 140 -13.37 16.38 3.29
C ALA A 140 -11.85 16.56 3.09
N HIS A 141 -11.37 16.33 1.87
CA HIS A 141 -9.99 16.62 1.49
C HIS A 141 -9.73 18.11 1.51
N GLU A 142 -8.59 18.51 2.07
CA GLU A 142 -8.19 19.91 2.08
C GLU A 142 -7.35 20.21 0.83
N PRO A 143 -7.34 21.46 0.34
CA PRO A 143 -6.50 21.86 -0.79
C PRO A 143 -4.99 21.61 -0.60
N CYS A 144 -4.53 21.43 0.64
CA CYS A 144 -3.15 21.03 0.94
C CYS A 144 -2.85 19.55 0.63
N ASP A 145 -3.86 18.72 0.40
CA ASP A 145 -3.73 17.30 0.01
C ASP A 145 -3.70 17.08 -1.51
N VAL A 146 -4.07 18.09 -2.31
CA VAL A 146 -4.22 17.99 -3.77
C VAL A 146 -3.68 19.25 -4.43
N LEU A 147 -2.57 19.13 -5.14
CA LEU A 147 -1.87 20.30 -5.70
C LEU A 147 -2.71 21.12 -6.68
N THR A 148 -3.74 20.57 -7.34
CA THR A 148 -4.61 21.31 -8.28
C THR A 148 -5.94 20.61 -8.64
N CYS A 149 -6.21 19.39 -8.15
CA CYS A 149 -7.33 18.56 -8.61
C CYS A 149 -8.44 18.44 -7.54
N ARG A 150 -9.71 18.43 -7.96
CA ARG A 150 -10.86 18.18 -7.06
C ARG A 150 -11.13 16.68 -6.81
N ASN A 151 -10.49 15.80 -7.57
CA ASN A 151 -10.65 14.35 -7.41
C ASN A 151 -9.85 13.86 -6.19
N GLN A 152 -10.34 12.79 -5.56
CA GLN A 152 -9.73 12.23 -4.37
C GLN A 152 -8.32 11.67 -4.65
N PRO A 153 -7.33 11.94 -3.79
CA PRO A 153 -5.97 11.42 -3.94
C PRO A 153 -5.87 9.95 -3.49
N ILE A 154 -6.35 9.01 -4.30
CA ILE A 154 -6.36 7.57 -3.96
C ILE A 154 -5.01 6.86 -4.17
N HIS A 155 -4.06 7.51 -4.87
CA HIS A 155 -2.69 7.02 -5.02
C HIS A 155 -1.76 7.91 -4.22
N ALA A 156 -0.99 7.34 -3.30
CA ALA A 156 0.12 8.05 -2.69
C ALA A 156 1.44 7.70 -3.40
N VAL A 157 2.34 8.68 -3.43
CA VAL A 157 3.74 8.53 -3.80
C VAL A 157 4.59 9.23 -2.74
N TYR A 158 5.91 9.07 -2.79
CA TYR A 158 6.79 9.82 -1.90
C TYR A 158 6.52 11.33 -1.99
N GLY A 159 6.09 11.91 -0.85
CA GLY A 159 5.85 13.35 -0.72
C GLY A 159 4.50 13.88 -1.22
N GLY A 160 3.56 13.03 -1.65
CA GLY A 160 2.23 13.55 -2.05
C GLY A 160 1.20 12.49 -2.42
N GLY A 161 -0.06 12.94 -2.52
CA GLY A 161 -1.21 12.16 -3.01
C GLY A 161 -1.68 12.64 -4.38
N TYR A 162 -2.14 11.71 -5.22
CA TYR A 162 -2.59 11.93 -6.58
C TYR A 162 -3.89 11.15 -6.86
N CYS A 163 -4.79 11.74 -7.63
CA CYS A 163 -5.91 10.98 -8.19
C CYS A 163 -5.44 10.17 -9.42
N ALA A 164 -6.22 9.18 -9.85
CA ALA A 164 -5.87 8.31 -10.97
C ALA A 164 -5.48 9.08 -12.25
N GLU A 165 -6.26 10.11 -12.61
CA GLU A 165 -6.00 10.96 -13.79
C GLU A 165 -4.64 11.68 -13.74
N HIS A 166 -4.23 12.12 -12.55
CA HIS A 166 -3.06 12.97 -12.36
C HIS A 166 -1.83 12.22 -11.83
N LEU A 167 -1.92 10.89 -11.64
CA LEU A 167 -0.80 10.09 -11.16
C LEU A 167 0.45 10.26 -12.04
N HIS A 168 0.27 10.44 -13.35
CA HIS A 168 1.35 10.73 -14.30
C HIS A 168 2.13 12.03 -14.00
N LEU A 169 1.56 12.99 -13.26
CA LEU A 169 2.25 14.22 -12.86
C LEU A 169 3.34 13.95 -11.82
N SER A 170 3.22 12.86 -11.06
CA SER A 170 4.27 12.43 -10.14
C SER A 170 5.61 12.19 -10.85
N CYS A 171 5.59 11.99 -12.18
CA CYS A 171 6.78 11.78 -13.00
C CYS A 171 7.61 13.05 -13.28
N LYS A 172 7.06 14.26 -13.07
CA LYS A 172 7.67 15.53 -13.55
C LYS A 172 8.55 16.27 -12.52
N CYS A 173 8.56 15.84 -11.26
CA CYS A 173 9.40 16.46 -10.22
C CYS A 173 10.79 15.80 -10.20
N GLN A 174 11.71 16.21 -11.08
CA GLN A 174 13.14 15.89 -11.04
C GLN A 174 13.94 17.12 -10.60
#